data_AF-I8U829-F1
#
_entry.id   AF-I8U829-F1
#
_cell.length_a   1.000
_cell.length_b   1.000
_cell.length_c   1.000
_cell.angle_alpha   90.00
_cell.angle_beta   90.00
_cell.angle_gamma   90.00
#
_symmetry.space_group_name_H-M   'P 1'
#
loop_
_entity.id
_entity.type
_entity.pdbx_description
1 polymer ?
#
loop_
_entity_poly.entity_id
_entity_poly.type
_entity_poly.pdbx_seq_one_letter_code
_entity_poly.pdbx_strand_id
1 'polypeptide(L)'
;MGVVLETLHPRPKAFVVGIAIDPSYCEEMEKVWNSYVENVLKPESENGQRENNAFVPLPRTHFVDPKQVTRPPADLGWEAEMFRQLDSVFRPEEVDKGNHKVVPEN
;
A
#
# COMPACT_ATOMS: atom_id res chain seq x y z
N MET A 1 12.06 5.43 12.47
CA MET A 1 11.47 5.42 11.12
C MET A 1 10.82 6.74 10.73
N GLY A 2 10.04 7.40 11.59
CA GLY A 2 9.39 8.68 11.25
C GLY A 2 10.32 9.75 10.66
N VAL A 3 11.46 10.02 11.32
CA VAL A 3 12.49 10.97 10.84
C VAL A 3 13.00 10.64 9.44
N VAL A 4 13.10 9.36 9.07
CA VAL A 4 13.58 8.97 7.73
C VAL A 4 12.53 9.33 6.68
N LEU A 5 11.26 9.04 6.92
CA LEU A 5 10.17 9.33 5.97
C LEU A 5 10.06 10.83 5.65
N GLU A 6 10.24 11.69 6.66
CA GLU A 6 10.20 13.15 6.51
C GLU A 6 11.35 13.70 5.65
N THR A 7 12.45 12.97 5.53
CA THR A 7 13.66 13.39 4.79
C THR A 7 13.75 12.84 3.37
N LEU A 8 12.87 11.89 3.00
CA LEU A 8 12.92 11.26 1.69
C LEU A 8 12.34 12.18 0.61
N HIS A 9 13.09 12.31 -0.49
CA HIS A 9 12.70 13.01 -1.70
C HIS A 9 13.01 12.14 -2.95
N PRO A 10 12.03 11.86 -3.81
CA PRO A 10 10.63 12.30 -3.74
C PRO A 10 9.88 11.70 -2.54
N ARG A 11 8.80 12.36 -2.13
CA ARG A 11 7.97 11.94 -1.00
C ARG A 11 7.43 10.53 -1.22
N PRO A 12 7.73 9.56 -0.34
CA PRO A 12 7.13 8.23 -0.43
C PRO A 12 5.61 8.30 -0.44
N LYS A 13 4.99 7.53 -1.34
CA LYS A 13 3.53 7.36 -1.45
C LYS A 13 3.05 5.98 -0.99
N ALA A 14 3.94 5.00 -0.94
CA ALA A 14 3.61 3.67 -0.46
C ALA A 14 4.62 3.23 0.58
N PHE A 15 4.13 2.54 1.62
CA PHE A 15 4.97 1.87 2.59
C PHE A 15 4.53 0.41 2.73
N VAL A 16 5.40 -0.48 2.27
CA VAL A 16 5.18 -1.93 2.28
C VAL A 16 5.98 -2.55 3.42
N VAL A 17 5.30 -3.30 4.29
CA VAL A 17 5.94 -4.12 5.32
C VAL A 17 6.08 -5.54 4.77
N GLY A 18 7.31 -6.04 4.70
CA GLY A 18 7.61 -7.36 4.13
C GLY A 18 7.20 -8.52 5.03
N ILE A 19 6.93 -9.67 4.44
CA ILE A 19 6.42 -10.89 5.09
C ILE A 19 7.29 -11.46 6.23
N ALA A 20 8.57 -11.08 6.31
CA ALA A 20 9.50 -11.56 7.35
C ALA A 20 9.52 -10.69 8.62
N ILE A 21 8.67 -9.67 8.69
CA ILE A 21 8.51 -8.82 9.87
C ILE A 21 7.42 -9.40 10.76
N ASP A 22 7.67 -9.45 12.08
CA ASP A 22 6.67 -9.93 13.03
C ASP A 22 5.39 -9.06 12.96
N PRO A 23 4.18 -9.67 12.87
CA PRO A 23 2.93 -8.93 12.78
C PRO A 23 2.71 -7.92 13.91
N SER A 24 3.32 -8.11 15.08
CA SER A 24 3.20 -7.19 16.22
C SER A 24 3.71 -5.77 15.90
N TYR A 25 4.65 -5.64 14.95
CA TYR A 25 5.19 -4.33 14.56
C TYR A 25 4.28 -3.56 13.59
N CYS A 26 3.30 -4.22 12.96
CA CYS A 26 2.45 -3.58 11.95
C CYS A 26 1.69 -2.38 12.52
N GLU A 27 1.22 -2.45 13.77
CA GLU A 27 0.49 -1.34 14.40
C GLU A 27 1.37 -0.10 14.62
N GLU A 28 2.61 -0.31 15.06
CA GLU A 28 3.55 0.79 15.28
C GLU A 28 3.96 1.43 13.94
N MET A 29 4.25 0.59 12.94
CA MET A 29 4.59 1.06 11.59
C MET A 29 3.44 1.83 10.94
N GLU A 30 2.20 1.38 11.13
CA GLU A 30 1.01 2.06 10.63
C GLU A 30 0.82 3.43 11.30
N LYS A 31 1.03 3.52 12.63
CA LYS A 31 0.98 4.81 13.35
C LYS A 31 2.03 5.80 12.81
N VAL A 32 3.25 5.32 12.57
CA VAL A 32 4.34 6.14 12.00
C VAL A 32 3.97 6.62 10.59
N TRP A 33 3.44 5.73 9.75
CA TRP A 33 2.98 6.09 8.41
C TRP A 33 1.87 7.13 8.44
N ASN A 34 0.84 6.91 9.25
CA ASN A 34 -0.29 7.82 9.37
C ASN A 34 0.16 9.20 9.85
N SER A 35 1.10 9.26 10.82
CA SER A 35 1.66 10.54 11.24
C SER A 35 2.41 11.26 10.13
N TYR A 36 3.19 10.55 9.31
CA TYR A 36 3.86 11.12 8.14
C TYR A 36 2.86 11.62 7.08
N VAL A 37 1.80 10.87 6.82
CA VAL A 37 0.73 11.29 5.89
C VAL A 37 0.07 12.58 6.36
N GLU A 38 -0.31 12.64 7.64
CA GLU A 38 -0.99 13.81 8.22
C GLU A 38 -0.08 15.05 8.26
N ASN A 39 1.18 14.88 8.65
CA ASN A 39 2.07 16.01 8.95
C ASN A 39 2.92 16.46 7.76
N VAL A 40 3.13 15.60 6.75
CA VAL A 40 4.01 15.89 5.61
C VAL A 40 3.25 15.84 4.29
N LEU A 41 2.59 14.73 3.98
CA LEU A 41 1.95 14.58 2.66
C LEU A 41 0.75 15.50 2.48
N LYS A 42 -0.12 15.62 3.49
CA LYS A 42 -1.31 16.47 3.39
C LYS A 42 -0.97 17.96 3.26
N PRO A 43 -0.05 18.54 4.05
CA PRO A 43 0.29 19.95 3.92
C PRO A 43 0.97 20.31 2.59
N GLU A 44 1.78 19.41 2.02
CA GLU A 44 2.48 19.65 0.75
C GLU A 44 1.59 19.48 -0.50
N SER A 45 0.41 18.89 -0.34
CA SER A 45 -0.59 18.75 -1.41
C SER A 45 -1.29 20.09 -1.67
N GLU A 46 -0.60 21.04 -2.31
CA GLU A 46 -1.01 22.44 -2.53
C GLU A 46 -2.33 22.65 -3.29
N ASN A 47 -3.00 21.62 -3.81
CA ASN A 47 -4.24 21.75 -4.61
C ASN A 47 -5.42 20.88 -4.15
N GLY A 48 -5.39 20.34 -2.92
CA GLY A 48 -6.52 19.57 -2.39
C GLY A 48 -6.79 18.22 -3.10
N GLN A 49 -5.96 17.83 -4.06
CA GLN A 49 -5.93 16.45 -4.54
C GLN A 49 -5.20 15.62 -3.50
N ARG A 50 -5.97 14.92 -2.67
CA ARG A 50 -5.47 13.94 -1.71
C ARG A 50 -4.55 12.97 -2.47
N GLU A 51 -3.24 13.18 -2.40
CA GLU A 51 -2.32 12.32 -3.12
C GLU A 51 -2.48 10.90 -2.56
N ASN A 52 -2.89 10.00 -3.44
CA ASN A 52 -3.10 8.60 -3.11
C ASN A 52 -1.86 8.07 -2.38
N ASN A 53 -2.08 7.39 -1.27
CA ASN A 53 -1.01 6.83 -0.45
C ASN A 53 -1.47 5.53 0.19
N ALA A 54 -0.55 4.58 0.34
CA ALA A 54 -0.87 3.22 0.75
C ALA A 54 0.06 2.71 1.83
N PHE A 55 -0.51 2.02 2.83
CA PHE A 55 0.23 1.20 3.77
C PHE A 55 -0.14 -0.26 3.52
N VAL A 56 0.86 -1.11 3.25
CA VAL A 56 0.66 -2.52 2.87
C VAL A 56 1.32 -3.42 3.91
N PRO A 57 0.56 -3.91 4.92
CA PRO A 57 1.09 -4.75 5.99
C PRO A 57 1.02 -6.25 5.65
N LEU A 58 1.91 -6.75 4.79
CA LEU A 58 1.89 -8.16 4.37
C LEU A 58 1.97 -9.18 5.51
N PRO A 59 2.68 -8.94 6.63
CA PRO A 59 2.69 -9.89 7.76
C PRO A 59 1.31 -10.21 8.34
N ARG A 60 0.31 -9.32 8.17
CA ARG A 60 -1.04 -9.60 8.68
C ARG A 60 -1.69 -10.80 8.02
N THR A 61 -1.29 -11.15 6.79
CA THR A 61 -1.90 -12.23 6.00
C THR A 61 -0.89 -13.27 5.52
N HIS A 62 0.39 -12.91 5.40
CA HIS A 62 1.43 -13.74 4.75
C HIS A 62 2.71 -13.85 5.57
N PHE A 63 2.67 -13.67 6.90
CA PHE A 63 3.86 -13.74 7.74
C PHE A 63 4.61 -15.07 7.58
N VAL A 64 5.93 -14.96 7.43
CA VAL A 64 6.87 -16.09 7.40
C VAL A 64 7.84 -15.93 8.54
N ASP A 65 7.91 -16.91 9.44
CA ASP A 65 8.88 -16.93 10.53
C ASP A 65 10.30 -17.12 9.96
N PRO A 66 11.17 -16.09 10.04
CA PRO A 66 12.53 -16.18 9.50
C PRO A 66 13.40 -17.20 10.24
N LYS A 67 12.98 -17.69 11.41
CA LYS A 67 13.66 -18.76 12.14
C LYS A 67 13.37 -20.14 11.54
N GLN A 68 12.24 -20.28 10.86
CA GLN A 68 11.80 -21.54 10.27
C GLN A 68 12.14 -21.62 8.78
N VAL A 69 12.20 -20.48 8.11
CA VAL A 69 12.37 -20.40 6.66
C VAL A 69 13.40 -19.33 6.29
N THR A 70 14.46 -19.74 5.58
CA THR A 70 15.56 -18.84 5.18
C THR A 70 15.32 -18.14 3.84
N ARG A 71 14.35 -18.57 3.06
CA ARG A 71 13.94 -17.95 1.79
C ARG A 71 12.42 -17.95 1.68
N PRO A 72 11.79 -16.81 1.34
CA PRO A 72 10.37 -16.76 1.02
C PRO A 72 10.00 -17.88 0.05
N PRO A 73 9.03 -18.76 0.38
CA PRO A 73 8.49 -19.69 -0.58
C PRO A 73 7.93 -18.93 -1.78
N ALA A 74 8.24 -19.39 -3.00
CA ALA A 74 7.87 -18.71 -4.24
C ALA A 74 6.34 -18.62 -4.46
N ASP A 75 5.56 -19.48 -3.80
CA ASP A 75 4.12 -19.63 -3.99
C ASP A 75 3.33 -19.30 -2.73
N LEU A 76 3.57 -18.11 -2.17
CA LEU A 76 2.80 -17.59 -1.02
C LEU A 76 1.75 -16.56 -1.42
N GLY A 77 1.64 -16.17 -2.69
CA GLY A 77 0.66 -15.16 -3.12
C GLY A 77 0.87 -13.75 -2.55
N TRP A 78 1.94 -13.50 -1.77
CA TRP A 78 2.20 -12.21 -1.13
C TRP A 78 2.41 -11.09 -2.16
N GLU A 79 3.00 -11.39 -3.32
CA GLU A 79 3.18 -10.42 -4.41
C GLU A 79 1.82 -9.97 -4.95
N ALA A 80 0.92 -10.91 -5.20
CA ALA A 80 -0.42 -10.63 -5.66
C ALA A 80 -1.20 -9.81 -4.62
N GLU A 81 -1.06 -10.12 -3.34
CA GLU A 81 -1.68 -9.35 -2.26
C GLU A 81 -1.11 -7.92 -2.16
N MET A 82 0.21 -7.78 -2.29
CA MET A 82 0.87 -6.46 -2.33
C MET A 82 0.31 -5.61 -3.46
N PHE A 83 0.26 -6.15 -4.68
CA PHE A 83 -0.28 -5.43 -5.83
C PHE A 83 -1.77 -5.15 -5.67
N ARG A 84 -2.58 -6.09 -5.16
CA ARG A 84 -4.01 -5.86 -4.88
C ARG A 84 -4.23 -4.66 -3.96
N GLN A 85 -3.46 -4.55 -2.87
CA GLN A 85 -3.58 -3.42 -1.95
C GLN A 85 -3.10 -2.11 -2.58
N LEU A 86 -2.00 -2.12 -3.33
CA LEU A 86 -1.51 -0.94 -4.04
C LEU A 86 -2.49 -0.47 -5.12
N ASP A 87 -2.97 -1.39 -5.95
CA ASP A 87 -3.92 -1.11 -7.02
C ASP A 87 -5.22 -0.54 -6.47
N SER A 88 -5.71 -1.01 -5.31
CA SER A 88 -6.90 -0.42 -4.66
C SER A 88 -6.80 1.08 -4.36
N VAL A 89 -5.56 1.61 -4.29
CA VAL A 89 -5.27 3.02 -3.98
C VAL A 89 -4.82 3.79 -5.22
N PHE A 90 -3.93 3.22 -6.04
CA PHE A 90 -3.29 3.90 -7.16
C PHE A 90 -3.93 3.63 -8.52
N ARG A 91 -4.72 2.57 -8.62
CA ARG A 91 -5.52 2.18 -9.78
C ARG A 91 -6.90 1.73 -9.31
N PRO A 92 -7.63 2.57 -8.53
CA PRO A 92 -9.00 2.23 -8.22
C PRO A 92 -9.69 2.05 -9.57
N GLU A 93 -10.19 0.84 -9.84
CA GLU A 93 -10.86 0.54 -11.10
C GLU A 93 -11.75 1.74 -11.43
N GLU A 94 -11.65 2.27 -12.66
CA GLU A 94 -12.73 3.12 -13.15
C GLU A 94 -13.97 2.28 -12.94
N VAL A 95 -14.79 2.64 -11.94
CA VAL A 95 -16.13 2.07 -11.80
C VAL A 95 -16.75 2.37 -13.15
N ASP A 96 -16.81 1.33 -13.96
CA ASP A 96 -17.38 1.31 -15.29
C ASP A 96 -18.77 1.90 -15.14
N LYS A 97 -18.89 3.20 -15.37
CA LYS A 97 -20.19 3.86 -15.51
C LYS A 97 -20.69 3.29 -16.81
N GLY A 98 -21.36 2.14 -16.69
CA GLY A 98 -21.87 1.35 -17.79
C GLY A 98 -22.61 2.24 -18.79
N ASN A 99 -21.88 2.69 -19.81
CA ASN A 99 -22.46 3.04 -21.08
C ASN A 99 -22.52 1.71 -21.84
N HIS A 100 -23.51 0.90 -21.49
CA HIS A 100 -24.07 -0.04 -22.45
C HIS A 100 -24.62 0.81 -23.61
N LYS A 101 -23.75 1.11 -24.59
CA LYS A 101 -24.22 1.38 -25.94
C LYS A 101 -24.83 0.07 -26.41
N VAL A 102 -26.16 0.01 -26.32
CA VAL A 102 -26.95 -0.97 -27.06
C VAL A 102 -26.56 -0.81 -28.53
N VAL A 103 -25.87 -1.81 -29.07
CA VAL A 103 -25.64 -1.92 -30.51
C VAL A 103 -26.98 -2.37 -31.10
N PRO A 104 -27.60 -1.63 -32.03
CA PRO A 104 -28.76 -2.14 -32.73
C PRO A 104 -28.29 -3.28 -33.65
N GLU A 105 -28.88 -4.45 -33.49
CA GLU A 105 -28.79 -5.52 -34.47
C GLU A 105 -29.38 -5.02 -35.80
N ASN A 106 -28.56 -5.08 -36.86
CA ASN A 106 -29.00 -4.99 -38.26
C ASN A 106 -28.73 -6.34 -38.91
#